data_AF-A0A377THE3-F1
#
_entry.id   AF-A0A377THE3-F1
#
_cell.length_a   1.000
_cell.length_b   1.000
_cell.length_c   1.000
_cell.angle_alpha   90.00
_cell.angle_beta   90.00
_cell.angle_gamma   90.00
#
_symmetry.space_group_name_H-M   'P 1'
#
loop_
_entity.id
_entity.type
_entity.pdbx_description
1 polymer ?
#
loop_
_entity_poly.entity_id
_entity_poly.type
_entity_poly.pdbx_seq_one_letter_code
_entity_poly.pdbx_strand_id
1 'polypeptide(L)'
;MAIDYKMMASQIISNIGGDNNIEYLTHCATRLRFNLKDLTKVNESALNDMPDIIKVINNNSQFQIVIGPRVEHVYRAIEQARVAEPASQTVAEPVEKTSLFNRLLSNISAIFTPYIGVLAGVGMLKGIVVLLQTMNLVHTDAYVFTVFNALASGVFTFLPLFIAVTAAEKFKTNKYIALALTAAMVYPLTTTDIPAAISVFGLSLSMKNLRRRGDPGDFRGTFPQLCRTLSEESHSGSRRAGVRPLPVADYHRLRGLHLYRPDC
;
A
#
# COMPACT_ATOMS: atom_id res chain seq x y z
N MET A 1 -39.97 -5.23 17.18
CA MET A 1 -40.20 -3.82 16.80
C MET A 1 -39.13 -3.43 15.80
N ALA A 2 -39.50 -2.81 14.68
CA ALA A 2 -38.53 -2.22 13.76
C ALA A 2 -37.97 -0.96 14.43
N ILE A 3 -36.64 -0.84 14.48
CA ILE A 3 -36.00 0.34 15.06
C ILE A 3 -36.10 1.48 14.05
N ASP A 4 -36.67 2.60 14.48
CA ASP A 4 -36.63 3.83 13.72
C ASP A 4 -35.31 4.56 13.98
N TYR A 5 -34.35 4.37 13.07
CA TYR A 5 -33.04 5.00 13.15
C TYR A 5 -33.09 6.53 13.08
N LYS A 6 -34.10 7.12 12.43
CA LYS A 6 -34.25 8.59 12.37
C LYS A 6 -34.68 9.13 13.72
N MET A 7 -35.68 8.50 14.34
CA MET A 7 -36.13 8.90 15.67
C MET A 7 -35.00 8.77 16.69
N MET A 8 -34.25 7.66 16.65
CA MET A 8 -33.09 7.45 17.52
C MET A 8 -32.01 8.51 17.29
N ALA A 9 -31.69 8.83 16.03
CA ALA A 9 -30.72 9.87 15.72
C ALA A 9 -31.13 11.24 16.29
N SER A 10 -32.39 11.64 16.11
CA SER A 10 -32.92 12.89 16.65
C SER A 10 -32.90 12.92 18.18
N GLN A 11 -33.22 11.81 18.84
CA GLN A 11 -33.14 11.68 20.29
C GLN A 11 -31.69 11.79 20.79
N ILE A 12 -30.73 11.16 20.10
CA ILE A 12 -29.31 11.25 20.47
C ILE A 12 -28.83 12.70 20.33
N ILE A 13 -29.10 13.37 19.19
CA ILE A 13 -28.71 14.76 18.94
C ILE A 13 -29.31 15.70 20.00
N SER A 14 -30.57 15.49 20.38
CA SER A 14 -31.23 16.32 21.39
C SER A 14 -30.58 16.17 22.77
N ASN A 15 -30.25 14.94 23.16
CA ASN A 15 -29.66 14.65 24.48
C ASN A 15 -28.17 15.01 24.58
N ILE A 16 -27.46 15.20 23.48
CA ILE A 16 -26.06 15.69 23.49
C ILE A 16 -25.95 17.21 23.38
N GLY A 17 -27.06 17.95 23.52
CA GLY A 17 -27.06 19.42 23.49
C GLY A 17 -27.25 20.04 22.11
N GLY A 18 -27.74 19.26 21.14
CA GLY A 18 -28.04 19.69 19.77
C GLY A 18 -26.85 19.58 18.81
N ASP A 19 -27.13 19.77 17.52
CA ASP A 19 -26.12 19.66 16.45
C ASP A 19 -24.94 20.63 16.65
N ASN A 20 -25.24 21.83 17.13
CA ASN A 20 -24.24 22.87 17.39
C ASN A 20 -23.17 22.46 18.42
N ASN A 21 -23.47 21.48 19.28
CA ASN A 21 -22.54 20.97 20.28
C ASN A 21 -21.59 19.90 19.72
N ILE A 22 -21.87 19.35 18.54
CA ILE A 22 -21.07 18.30 17.91
C ILE A 22 -19.97 18.95 17.08
N GLU A 23 -18.73 18.83 17.52
CA GLU A 23 -17.56 19.24 16.75
C GLU A 23 -17.19 18.19 15.70
N TYR A 24 -17.20 16.92 16.11
CA TYR A 24 -16.86 15.80 15.23
C TYR A 24 -17.62 14.53 15.60
N LEU A 25 -18.00 13.76 14.59
CA LEU A 25 -18.69 12.47 14.73
C LEU A 25 -18.01 11.40 13.88
N THR A 26 -17.71 10.27 14.50
CA THR A 26 -17.20 9.08 13.81
C THR A 26 -17.77 7.80 14.43
N HIS A 27 -17.57 6.67 13.77
CA HIS A 27 -18.04 5.37 14.25
C HIS A 27 -17.00 4.27 14.00
N CYS A 28 -17.04 3.25 14.85
CA CYS A 28 -16.35 1.97 14.60
C CYS A 28 -17.40 0.86 14.41
N ALA A 29 -17.00 -0.40 14.52
CA ALA A 29 -17.93 -1.52 14.34
C ALA A 29 -19.08 -1.56 15.36
N THR A 30 -18.92 -0.98 16.56
CA THR A 30 -19.93 -1.08 17.64
C THR A 30 -20.22 0.21 18.41
N ARG A 31 -19.48 1.29 18.14
CA ARG A 31 -19.55 2.53 18.94
C ARG A 31 -19.61 3.77 18.05
N LEU A 32 -20.43 4.72 18.46
CA LEU A 32 -20.36 6.11 18.01
C LEU A 32 -19.39 6.87 18.91
N ARG A 33 -18.60 7.74 18.31
CA ARG A 33 -17.63 8.59 18.99
C ARG A 33 -17.93 10.03 18.63
N PHE A 34 -18.21 10.82 19.64
CA PHE A 34 -18.50 12.25 19.54
C PHE A 34 -17.34 13.03 20.15
N ASN A 35 -16.89 14.05 19.43
CA ASN A 35 -16.18 15.15 20.02
C ASN A 35 -17.18 16.31 20.22
N LEU A 36 -17.36 16.73 21.46
CA LEU A 36 -18.38 17.68 21.86
C LEU A 36 -17.70 18.95 22.39
N LYS A 37 -18.27 20.11 22.04
CA LYS A 37 -17.74 21.41 22.49
C LYS A 37 -17.94 21.60 23.99
N ASP A 38 -19.08 21.14 24.50
CA ASP A 38 -19.47 21.31 25.90
C ASP A 38 -20.13 20.02 26.43
N LEU A 39 -19.43 19.35 27.33
CA LEU A 39 -19.91 18.12 27.98
C LEU A 39 -21.03 18.39 28.99
N THR A 40 -21.21 19.62 29.49
CA THR A 40 -22.24 19.95 30.48
C THR A 40 -23.65 19.93 29.90
N LYS A 41 -23.78 20.04 28.58
CA LYS A 41 -25.05 19.98 27.84
C LYS A 41 -25.51 18.55 27.56
N VAL A 42 -24.72 17.56 27.94
CA VAL A 42 -24.99 16.15 27.66
C VAL A 42 -25.82 15.54 28.78
N ASN A 43 -26.97 14.99 28.41
CA ASN A 43 -27.79 14.21 29.32
C ASN A 43 -27.42 12.72 29.25
N GLU A 44 -26.39 12.34 30.00
CA GLU A 44 -25.89 10.95 30.02
C GLU A 44 -26.91 9.96 30.57
N SER A 45 -27.75 10.36 31.53
CA SER A 45 -28.78 9.49 32.10
C SER A 45 -29.80 9.13 31.03
N ALA A 46 -30.35 10.12 30.34
CA ALA A 46 -31.35 9.90 29.29
C ALA A 46 -30.82 9.03 28.15
N LEU A 47 -29.52 9.16 27.81
CA LEU A 47 -28.88 8.32 26.79
C LEU A 47 -28.68 6.88 27.25
N ASN A 48 -28.33 6.64 28.52
CA ASN A 48 -28.20 5.28 29.06
C ASN A 48 -29.55 4.58 29.24
N ASP A 49 -30.63 5.34 29.45
CA ASP A 49 -31.99 4.80 29.62
C ASP A 49 -32.65 4.40 28.29
N MET A 50 -32.02 4.72 27.15
CA MET A 50 -32.53 4.33 25.83
C MET A 50 -32.33 2.83 25.60
N PRO A 51 -33.37 2.09 25.15
CA PRO A 51 -33.35 0.63 25.07
C PRO A 51 -32.33 0.04 24.08
N ASP A 52 -31.90 0.84 23.11
CA ASP A 52 -30.95 0.42 22.07
C ASP A 52 -29.50 0.90 22.35
N ILE A 53 -29.28 1.65 23.44
CA ILE A 53 -27.96 2.07 23.88
C ILE A 53 -27.51 1.12 24.99
N ILE A 54 -26.40 0.42 24.74
CA ILE A 54 -25.84 -0.54 25.70
C ILE A 54 -25.11 0.20 26.81
N LYS A 55 -24.37 1.25 26.45
CA LYS A 55 -23.55 2.01 27.38
C LYS A 55 -23.11 3.35 26.80
N VAL A 56 -23.14 4.39 27.63
CA VAL A 56 -22.45 5.66 27.38
C VAL A 56 -21.12 5.65 28.12
N ILE A 57 -20.06 6.12 27.47
CA ILE A 57 -18.71 6.24 28.02
C ILE A 57 -18.28 7.68 27.82
N ASN A 58 -18.10 8.41 28.93
CA ASN A 58 -17.48 9.72 28.94
C ASN A 58 -16.06 9.60 29.47
N ASN A 59 -15.07 9.72 28.58
CA ASN A 59 -13.68 9.89 28.95
C ASN A 59 -13.30 11.33 28.65
N ASN A 60 -12.50 11.99 29.49
CA ASN A 60 -12.09 13.40 29.35
C ASN A 60 -11.58 13.82 27.96
N SER A 61 -11.25 12.89 27.07
CA SER A 61 -10.83 13.13 25.69
C SER A 61 -11.88 12.82 24.60
N GLN A 62 -12.93 12.05 24.88
CA GLN A 62 -13.95 11.70 23.89
C GLN A 62 -15.21 11.09 24.52
N PHE A 63 -16.38 11.56 24.06
CA PHE A 63 -17.69 11.00 24.43
C PHE A 63 -18.07 9.85 23.49
N GLN A 64 -18.51 8.70 24.00
CA GLN A 64 -18.82 7.53 23.19
C GLN A 64 -20.15 6.89 23.59
N ILE A 65 -20.89 6.41 22.59
CA ILE A 65 -22.13 5.67 22.77
C ILE A 65 -21.96 4.29 22.14
N VAL A 66 -22.17 3.24 22.93
CA VAL A 66 -22.11 1.85 22.50
C VAL A 66 -23.52 1.39 22.12
N ILE A 67 -23.72 1.09 20.83
CA ILE A 67 -25.02 0.66 20.27
C ILE A 67 -24.95 -0.81 19.82
N GLY A 68 -23.75 -1.27 19.41
CA GLY A 68 -23.55 -2.61 18.86
C GLY A 68 -23.49 -2.60 17.32
N PRO A 69 -23.70 -3.76 16.66
CA PRO A 69 -23.34 -3.96 15.24
C PRO A 69 -24.15 -3.12 14.23
N ARG A 70 -25.23 -2.47 14.66
CA ARG A 70 -26.11 -1.64 13.81
C ARG A 70 -25.72 -0.16 13.80
N VAL A 71 -24.58 0.18 14.37
CA VAL A 71 -24.13 1.56 14.59
C VAL A 71 -23.97 2.36 13.28
N GLU A 72 -23.66 1.70 12.17
CA GLU A 72 -23.55 2.34 10.86
C GLU A 72 -24.89 2.97 10.41
N HIS A 73 -26.01 2.29 10.65
CA HIS A 73 -27.33 2.81 10.29
C HIS A 73 -27.70 4.05 11.10
N VAL A 74 -27.38 4.04 12.40
CA VAL A 74 -27.60 5.19 13.30
C VAL A 74 -26.70 6.36 12.90
N TYR A 75 -25.42 6.11 12.63
CA TYR A 75 -24.48 7.13 12.16
C TYR A 75 -24.99 7.82 10.88
N ARG A 76 -25.44 7.04 9.89
CA ARG A 76 -26.00 7.59 8.65
C ARG A 76 -27.26 8.41 8.90
N ALA A 77 -28.12 7.99 9.82
CA ALA A 77 -29.33 8.73 10.18
C ALA A 77 -28.99 10.06 10.88
N ILE A 78 -27.97 10.08 11.75
CA ILE A 78 -27.46 11.30 12.38
C ILE A 78 -26.92 12.24 11.32
N GLU A 79 -26.01 11.79 10.45
CA GLU A 79 -25.45 12.64 9.39
C GLU A 79 -26.53 13.19 8.45
N GLN A 80 -27.55 12.41 8.11
CA GLN A 80 -28.69 12.89 7.32
C GLN A 80 -29.51 13.95 8.05
N ALA A 81 -29.71 13.81 9.36
CA ALA A 81 -30.41 14.81 10.17
C ALA A 81 -29.62 16.12 10.31
N ARG A 82 -28.28 16.04 10.32
CA ARG A 82 -27.39 17.22 10.39
C ARG A 82 -27.38 18.03 9.09
N VAL A 83 -27.42 17.38 7.93
CA VAL A 83 -27.41 18.06 6.61
C VAL A 83 -28.72 18.82 6.32
N ALA A 84 -29.80 18.54 7.06
CA ALA A 84 -31.08 19.23 6.90
C ALA A 84 -31.08 20.68 7.43
N GLU A 85 -30.07 21.09 8.19
CA GLU A 85 -29.80 22.50 8.54
C GLU A 85 -28.46 22.94 7.94
N PRO A 86 -28.34 24.13 7.33
CA PRO A 86 -27.13 24.50 6.59
C PRO A 86 -26.05 25.00 7.57
N ALA A 87 -25.35 24.09 8.21
CA ALA A 87 -24.14 24.40 8.98
C ALA A 87 -22.91 23.79 8.30
N SER A 88 -22.11 24.68 7.72
CA SER A 88 -20.85 24.44 7.02
C SER A 88 -19.95 23.41 7.69
N GLN A 89 -19.68 22.32 6.96
CA GLN A 89 -18.64 21.37 7.27
C GLN A 89 -17.28 22.06 7.15
N THR A 90 -16.61 22.31 8.27
CA THR A 90 -15.15 22.47 8.29
C THR A 90 -14.58 22.02 9.62
N VAL A 91 -13.91 20.86 9.56
CA VAL A 91 -13.04 20.28 10.57
C VAL A 91 -11.91 21.26 10.90
N ALA A 92 -11.74 21.60 12.17
CA ALA A 92 -10.59 22.35 12.68
C ALA A 92 -10.11 21.72 14.00
N GLU A 93 -9.20 20.76 13.91
CA GLU A 93 -8.21 20.52 14.97
C GLU A 93 -7.03 21.50 14.79
N PRO A 94 -6.30 21.87 15.85
CA PRO A 94 -5.54 23.13 15.95
C PRO A 94 -4.43 23.22 14.91
N VAL A 95 -4.44 24.31 14.14
CA VAL A 95 -3.52 24.55 13.03
C VAL A 95 -2.44 25.53 13.46
N GLU A 96 -1.22 25.02 13.59
CA GLU A 96 -0.04 25.77 13.14
C GLU A 96 0.77 24.87 12.20
N LYS A 97 0.67 25.13 10.89
CA LYS A 97 1.40 24.51 9.76
C LYS A 97 1.11 23.03 9.43
N THR A 98 0.46 22.28 10.31
CA THR A 98 0.12 20.87 10.09
C THR A 98 -1.08 20.64 9.16
N SER A 99 -1.85 21.68 8.78
CA SER A 99 -3.12 21.52 8.04
C SER A 99 -2.99 20.91 6.63
N LEU A 100 -2.00 21.35 5.83
CA LEU A 100 -1.79 20.81 4.48
C LEU A 100 -1.16 19.41 4.52
N PHE A 101 -0.23 19.19 5.43
CA PHE A 101 0.40 17.88 5.63
C PHE A 101 -0.61 16.86 6.17
N ASN A 102 -1.47 17.25 7.11
CA ASN A 102 -2.56 16.41 7.62
C ASN A 102 -3.62 16.14 6.54
N ARG A 103 -3.91 17.09 5.65
CA ARG A 103 -4.76 16.86 4.47
C ARG A 103 -4.14 15.88 3.48
N LEU A 104 -2.85 16.00 3.20
CA LEU A 104 -2.15 15.04 2.34
C LEU A 104 -2.11 13.65 2.97
N LEU A 105 -1.75 13.57 4.25
CA LEU A 105 -1.68 12.33 5.00
C LEU A 105 -3.05 11.66 5.08
N SER A 106 -4.10 12.41 5.40
CA SER A 106 -5.48 11.88 5.42
C SER A 106 -5.96 11.43 4.04
N ASN A 107 -5.53 12.10 2.96
CA ASN A 107 -5.82 11.66 1.60
C ASN A 107 -5.11 10.34 1.27
N ILE A 108 -3.81 10.21 1.60
CA ILE A 108 -3.07 8.96 1.41
C ILE A 108 -3.71 7.83 2.22
N SER A 109 -3.99 8.07 3.51
CA SER A 109 -4.64 7.08 4.37
C SER A 109 -5.98 6.62 3.78
N ALA A 110 -6.82 7.55 3.31
CA ALA A 110 -8.11 7.22 2.72
C ALA A 110 -8.01 6.36 1.45
N ILE A 111 -6.95 6.53 0.64
CA ILE A 111 -6.71 5.73 -0.58
C ILE A 111 -6.32 4.30 -0.22
N PHE A 112 -5.55 4.11 0.86
CA PHE A 112 -5.07 2.80 1.28
C PHE A 112 -6.04 2.03 2.16
N THR A 113 -6.86 2.70 2.98
CA THR A 113 -7.84 2.06 3.89
C THR A 113 -8.63 0.90 3.28
N PRO A 114 -9.28 1.04 2.11
CA PRO A 114 -10.04 -0.06 1.50
C PRO A 114 -9.17 -1.26 1.07
N TYR A 115 -7.85 -1.07 0.93
CA TYR A 115 -6.91 -2.07 0.43
C TYR A 115 -6.04 -2.71 1.53
N ILE A 116 -6.12 -2.23 2.78
CA ILE A 116 -5.32 -2.74 3.91
C ILE A 116 -5.53 -4.25 4.13
N GLY A 117 -6.79 -4.72 4.08
CA GLY A 117 -7.11 -6.13 4.31
C GLY A 117 -6.49 -7.06 3.26
N VAL A 118 -6.50 -6.64 1.99
CA VAL A 118 -5.89 -7.40 0.88
C VAL A 118 -4.38 -7.45 1.04
N LEU A 119 -3.74 -6.32 1.37
CA LEU A 119 -2.30 -6.25 1.63
C LEU A 119 -1.86 -7.12 2.80
N ALA A 120 -2.65 -7.16 3.87
CA ALA A 120 -2.36 -8.00 5.03
C ALA A 120 -2.36 -9.49 4.65
N GLY A 121 -3.36 -9.95 3.90
CA GLY A 121 -3.46 -11.34 3.48
C GLY A 121 -2.35 -11.77 2.51
N VAL A 122 -2.13 -10.98 1.45
CA VAL A 122 -1.10 -11.28 0.44
C VAL A 122 0.31 -11.13 1.03
N GLY A 123 0.53 -10.14 1.89
CA GLY A 123 1.80 -9.95 2.60
C GLY A 123 2.15 -11.13 3.50
N MET A 124 1.18 -11.65 4.25
CA MET A 124 1.36 -12.85 5.06
C MET A 124 1.69 -14.07 4.19
N LEU A 125 0.94 -14.28 3.10
CA LEU A 125 1.20 -15.37 2.16
C LEU A 125 2.62 -15.27 1.56
N LYS A 126 3.01 -14.09 1.08
CA LYS A 126 4.35 -13.86 0.52
C LYS A 126 5.43 -14.10 1.57
N GLY A 127 5.22 -13.64 2.80
CA GLY A 127 6.13 -13.84 3.92
C GLY A 127 6.38 -15.32 4.20
N ILE A 128 5.31 -16.13 4.24
CA ILE A 128 5.42 -17.58 4.43
C ILE A 128 6.19 -18.22 3.28
N VAL A 129 5.86 -17.88 2.02
CA VAL A 129 6.55 -18.42 0.84
C VAL A 129 8.04 -18.10 0.87
N VAL A 130 8.42 -16.86 1.18
CA VAL A 130 9.83 -16.43 1.26
C VAL A 130 10.54 -17.06 2.47
N LEU A 131 9.87 -17.25 3.59
CA LEU A 131 10.43 -17.91 4.77
C LEU A 131 10.75 -19.38 4.48
N LEU A 132 9.81 -20.11 3.88
CA LEU A 132 10.00 -21.51 3.48
C LEU A 132 11.17 -21.66 2.49
N GLN A 133 11.33 -20.71 1.57
CA GLN A 133 12.46 -20.65 0.66
C GLN A 133 13.79 -20.41 1.40
N THR A 134 13.80 -19.49 2.37
CA THR A 134 15.02 -19.12 3.12
C THR A 134 15.49 -20.24 4.04
N MET A 135 14.56 -21.00 4.63
CA MET A 135 14.86 -22.18 5.45
C MET A 135 15.19 -23.42 4.60
N ASN A 136 15.18 -23.30 3.26
CA ASN A 136 15.42 -24.39 2.32
C ASN A 136 14.49 -25.61 2.54
N LEU A 137 13.29 -25.37 3.10
CA LEU A 137 12.27 -26.40 3.38
C LEU A 137 11.47 -26.78 2.14
N VAL A 138 11.53 -25.95 1.09
CA VAL A 138 10.82 -26.14 -0.17
C VAL A 138 11.77 -25.88 -1.33
N HIS A 139 11.83 -26.81 -2.28
CA HIS A 139 12.58 -26.63 -3.52
C HIS A 139 11.88 -25.57 -4.39
N THR A 140 12.64 -24.58 -4.85
CA THR A 140 12.16 -23.50 -5.73
C THR A 140 11.61 -24.01 -7.07
N ASP A 141 11.99 -25.22 -7.45
CA ASP A 141 11.62 -25.87 -8.71
C ASP A 141 10.28 -26.61 -8.61
N ALA A 142 9.73 -26.73 -7.40
CA ALA A 142 8.42 -27.31 -7.21
C ALA A 142 7.35 -26.38 -7.81
N TYR A 143 6.55 -26.91 -8.75
CA TYR A 143 5.46 -26.17 -9.39
C TYR A 143 4.51 -25.49 -8.38
N VAL A 144 4.24 -26.15 -7.26
CA VAL A 144 3.40 -25.63 -6.18
C VAL A 144 4.01 -24.34 -5.62
N PHE A 145 5.31 -24.33 -5.33
CA PHE A 145 6.02 -23.16 -4.84
C PHE A 145 5.97 -22.01 -5.87
N THR A 146 6.24 -22.30 -7.14
CA THR A 146 6.19 -21.30 -8.22
C THR A 146 4.81 -20.65 -8.32
N VAL A 147 3.73 -21.44 -8.24
CA VAL A 147 2.36 -20.92 -8.29
C VAL A 147 2.05 -20.03 -7.10
N PHE A 148 2.31 -20.47 -5.87
CA PHE A 148 2.08 -19.64 -4.67
C PHE A 148 2.92 -18.35 -4.67
N ASN A 149 4.17 -18.45 -5.10
CA ASN A 149 5.06 -17.31 -5.24
C ASN A 149 4.56 -16.32 -6.30
N ALA A 150 4.09 -16.82 -7.45
CA ALA A 150 3.53 -16.01 -8.52
C ALA A 150 2.22 -15.32 -8.11
N LEU A 151 1.31 -16.03 -7.42
CA LEU A 151 0.08 -15.46 -6.89
C LEU A 151 0.35 -14.32 -5.91
N ALA A 152 1.24 -14.56 -4.95
CA ALA A 152 1.62 -13.56 -3.96
C ALA A 152 2.33 -12.35 -4.60
N SER A 153 3.28 -12.60 -5.52
CA SER A 153 4.00 -11.54 -6.22
C SER A 153 3.16 -10.79 -7.26
N GLY A 154 2.15 -11.43 -7.84
CA GLY A 154 1.27 -10.81 -8.84
C GLY A 154 0.50 -9.64 -8.26
N VAL A 155 -0.09 -9.83 -7.07
CA VAL A 155 -0.86 -8.76 -6.41
C VAL A 155 0.04 -7.56 -6.05
N PHE A 156 1.28 -7.78 -5.64
CA PHE A 156 2.24 -6.68 -5.41
C PHE A 156 2.70 -6.03 -6.71
N THR A 157 2.84 -6.79 -7.79
CA THR A 157 3.24 -6.25 -9.11
C THR A 157 2.14 -5.35 -9.68
N PHE A 158 0.88 -5.74 -9.54
CA PHE A 158 -0.28 -4.97 -10.00
C PHE A 158 -0.88 -4.07 -8.93
N LEU A 159 -0.20 -3.93 -7.78
CA LEU A 159 -0.60 -3.04 -6.69
C LEU A 159 -0.94 -1.61 -7.17
N PRO A 160 -0.18 -1.00 -8.09
CA PRO A 160 -0.51 0.34 -8.55
C PRO A 160 -1.88 0.43 -9.24
N LEU A 161 -2.33 -0.62 -9.95
CA LEU A 161 -3.64 -0.62 -10.60
C LEU A 161 -4.77 -0.56 -9.57
N PHE A 162 -4.64 -1.30 -8.46
CA PHE A 162 -5.64 -1.28 -7.38
C PHE A 162 -5.69 0.08 -6.67
N ILE A 163 -4.53 0.67 -6.41
CA ILE A 163 -4.41 2.02 -5.82
C ILE A 163 -5.01 3.08 -6.76
N ALA A 164 -4.86 2.93 -8.08
CA ALA A 164 -5.44 3.86 -9.05
C ALA A 164 -6.97 3.93 -8.96
N VAL A 165 -7.63 2.80 -8.69
CA VAL A 165 -9.09 2.74 -8.53
C VAL A 165 -9.53 3.48 -7.26
N THR A 166 -8.88 3.21 -6.12
CA THR A 166 -9.23 3.85 -4.84
C THR A 166 -8.87 5.34 -4.83
N ALA A 167 -7.79 5.72 -5.53
CA ALA A 167 -7.46 7.12 -5.79
C ALA A 167 -8.53 7.81 -6.65
N ALA A 168 -9.01 7.17 -7.72
CA ALA A 168 -10.07 7.72 -8.56
C ALA A 168 -11.37 7.93 -7.77
N GLU A 169 -11.72 7.00 -6.87
CA GLU A 169 -12.85 7.16 -5.95
C GLU A 169 -12.67 8.34 -4.99
N LYS A 170 -11.48 8.47 -4.41
CA LYS A 170 -11.17 9.57 -3.48
C LYS A 170 -11.20 10.94 -4.15
N PHE A 171 -10.70 11.05 -5.38
CA PHE A 171 -10.67 12.28 -6.16
C PHE A 171 -11.91 12.51 -7.03
N LYS A 172 -12.89 11.58 -6.99
CA LYS A 172 -14.12 11.62 -7.80
C LYS A 172 -13.85 11.74 -9.31
N THR A 173 -12.84 11.04 -9.80
CA THR A 173 -12.47 11.00 -11.24
C THR A 173 -12.91 9.68 -11.88
N ASN A 174 -12.78 9.58 -13.20
CA ASN A 174 -13.14 8.38 -13.94
C ASN A 174 -12.15 7.23 -13.67
N LYS A 175 -12.64 6.15 -13.07
CA LYS A 175 -11.86 4.95 -12.72
C LYS A 175 -11.19 4.30 -13.94
N TYR A 176 -11.86 4.27 -15.08
CA TYR A 176 -11.34 3.64 -16.30
C TYR A 176 -10.13 4.40 -16.86
N ILE A 177 -10.16 5.73 -16.80
CA ILE A 177 -9.04 6.57 -17.25
C ILE A 177 -7.85 6.40 -16.31
N ALA A 178 -8.10 6.42 -14.99
CA ALA A 178 -7.05 6.20 -13.99
C ALA A 178 -6.39 4.83 -14.18
N LEU A 179 -7.20 3.77 -14.36
CA LEU A 179 -6.70 2.42 -14.58
C LEU A 179 -5.91 2.29 -15.89
N ALA A 180 -6.40 2.89 -16.99
CA ALA A 180 -5.70 2.86 -18.28
C ALA A 180 -4.34 3.56 -18.21
N LEU A 181 -4.27 4.72 -17.57
CA LEU A 181 -3.01 5.46 -17.40
C LEU A 181 -2.02 4.67 -16.54
N THR A 182 -2.49 4.11 -15.41
CA THR A 182 -1.62 3.32 -14.54
C THR A 182 -1.18 2.01 -15.19
N ALA A 183 -2.04 1.35 -15.97
CA ALA A 183 -1.66 0.17 -16.74
C ALA A 183 -0.57 0.49 -17.77
N ALA A 184 -0.66 1.63 -18.46
CA ALA A 184 0.40 2.09 -19.37
C ALA A 184 1.71 2.37 -18.63
N MET A 185 1.66 2.89 -17.40
CA MET A 185 2.85 3.15 -16.58
C MET A 185 3.49 1.89 -15.99
N VAL A 186 2.69 0.88 -15.66
CA VAL A 186 3.16 -0.39 -15.07
C VAL A 186 3.59 -1.38 -16.15
N TYR A 187 3.23 -1.14 -17.42
CA TYR A 187 3.55 -2.03 -18.52
C TYR A 187 5.05 -2.35 -18.56
N PRO A 188 5.44 -3.63 -18.40
CA PRO A 188 6.84 -3.99 -18.29
C PRO A 188 7.50 -3.90 -19.67
N LEU A 189 8.39 -2.92 -19.82
CA LEU A 189 9.24 -2.76 -21.00
C LEU A 189 10.31 -3.86 -21.01
N THR A 190 9.97 -5.01 -21.57
CA THR A 190 10.81 -6.24 -21.58
C THR A 190 11.48 -6.49 -22.92
N THR A 191 11.17 -5.70 -23.95
CA THR A 191 11.76 -5.85 -25.28
C THR A 191 13.22 -5.41 -25.29
N THR A 192 14.09 -6.25 -25.86
CA THR A 192 15.54 -6.04 -25.97
C THR A 192 15.96 -4.83 -26.82
N ASP A 193 15.02 -4.28 -27.60
CA ASP A 193 15.26 -3.18 -28.53
C ASP A 193 15.14 -1.78 -27.87
N ILE A 194 14.80 -1.71 -26.58
CA ILE A 194 14.69 -0.44 -25.86
C ILE A 194 16.07 -0.06 -25.32
N PRO A 195 16.60 1.12 -25.69
CA PRO A 195 17.91 1.57 -25.23
C PRO A 195 17.93 1.75 -23.71
N ALA A 196 18.99 1.28 -23.07
CA ALA A 196 19.18 1.33 -21.61
C ALA A 196 19.25 2.75 -21.04
N ALA A 197 19.42 3.76 -21.89
CA ALA A 197 19.28 5.16 -21.53
C ALA A 197 18.72 5.95 -22.73
N ILE A 198 17.87 6.93 -22.44
CA ILE A 198 17.38 7.90 -23.42
C ILE A 198 17.87 9.27 -22.97
N SER A 199 18.50 10.02 -23.87
CA SER A 199 18.86 11.41 -23.63
C SER A 199 17.66 12.29 -23.97
N VAL A 200 17.04 12.86 -22.93
CA VAL A 200 15.94 13.81 -23.08
C VAL A 200 16.44 15.16 -22.60
N PHE A 201 16.46 16.16 -23.49
CA PHE A 201 16.92 17.53 -23.17
C PHE A 201 18.29 17.59 -22.47
N GLY A 202 19.27 16.78 -22.89
CA GLY A 202 20.63 16.78 -22.33
C GLY A 202 20.80 16.05 -20.99
N LEU A 203 19.73 15.46 -20.45
CA LEU A 203 19.76 14.59 -19.27
C LEU A 203 19.71 13.12 -19.71
N SER A 204 20.74 12.35 -19.35
CA SER A 204 20.78 10.90 -19.57
C SER A 204 19.89 10.21 -18.53
N LEU A 205 18.68 9.81 -18.93
CA LEU A 205 17.80 9.04 -18.07
C LEU A 205 18.11 7.55 -18.27
N SER A 206 18.67 6.92 -17.24
CA SER A 206 18.93 5.48 -17.24
C SER A 206 17.61 4.73 -17.05
N MET A 207 17.20 3.96 -18.07
CA MET A 207 16.03 3.08 -18.05
C MET A 207 16.30 1.75 -17.30
N LYS A 208 17.44 1.65 -16.59
CA LYS A 208 18.05 0.40 -16.08
C LYS A 208 17.30 -0.27 -14.91
N ASN A 209 16.14 0.23 -14.48
CA ASN A 209 15.39 -0.33 -13.34
C ASN A 209 14.39 -1.44 -13.68
N LEU A 210 14.46 -2.07 -14.87
CA LEU A 210 13.59 -3.21 -15.22
C LEU A 210 14.32 -4.57 -15.34
N ARG A 211 15.65 -4.64 -15.18
CA ARG A 211 16.32 -5.94 -15.07
C ARG A 211 16.15 -6.45 -13.64
N ARG A 212 15.03 -7.16 -13.38
CA ARG A 212 14.82 -7.90 -12.14
C ARG A 212 16.05 -8.77 -11.87
N ARG A 213 16.78 -8.49 -10.80
CA ARG A 213 17.76 -9.41 -10.24
C ARG A 213 16.95 -10.56 -9.62
N GLY A 214 16.69 -11.60 -10.40
CA GLY A 214 15.90 -12.76 -9.98
C GLY A 214 15.14 -13.47 -11.11
N ASP A 215 15.69 -13.52 -12.32
CA ASP A 215 15.19 -14.40 -13.38
C ASP A 215 15.88 -15.77 -13.25
N PRO A 216 15.18 -16.90 -13.11
CA PRO A 216 15.81 -18.23 -12.97
C PRO A 216 16.56 -18.72 -14.22
N GLY A 217 16.55 -17.95 -15.31
CA GLY A 217 17.11 -18.34 -16.61
C GLY A 217 18.41 -17.64 -17.05
N ASP A 218 18.91 -16.62 -16.34
CA ASP A 218 20.10 -15.86 -16.79
C ASP A 218 21.39 -16.26 -16.04
N PHE A 219 21.88 -17.47 -16.32
CA PHE A 219 23.20 -17.95 -15.88
C PHE A 219 24.36 -17.51 -16.79
N ARG A 220 24.12 -16.69 -17.83
CA ARG A 220 25.17 -16.26 -18.77
C ARG A 220 25.73 -14.86 -18.49
N GLY A 221 25.12 -14.09 -17.59
CA GLY A 221 25.55 -12.73 -17.28
C GLY A 221 26.58 -12.56 -16.16
N THR A 222 26.79 -13.56 -15.29
CA THR A 222 27.51 -13.36 -14.02
C THR A 222 29.03 -13.58 -14.10
N PHE A 223 29.54 -14.21 -15.17
CA PHE A 223 30.97 -14.46 -15.32
C PHE A 223 31.79 -13.32 -15.99
N PRO A 224 31.26 -12.55 -16.96
CA PRO A 224 32.08 -11.53 -17.63
C PRO A 224 32.26 -10.22 -16.83
N GLN A 225 31.34 -9.91 -15.91
CA GLN A 225 31.42 -8.66 -15.14
C GLN A 225 32.34 -8.76 -13.92
N LEU A 226 32.43 -9.93 -13.28
CA LEU A 226 33.36 -10.16 -12.17
C LEU A 226 34.83 -10.14 -12.65
N CYS A 227 35.12 -10.66 -13.84
CA CYS A 227 36.45 -10.58 -14.45
C CYS A 227 36.86 -9.15 -14.85
N ARG A 228 35.92 -8.27 -15.22
CA ARG A 228 36.25 -6.87 -15.52
C ARG A 228 36.54 -6.06 -14.26
N THR A 229 35.77 -6.23 -13.19
CA THR A 229 36.04 -5.55 -11.92
C THR A 229 37.33 -6.04 -11.26
N LEU A 230 37.67 -7.33 -11.37
CA LEU A 230 38.94 -7.85 -10.86
C LEU A 230 40.16 -7.46 -11.74
N SER A 231 39.95 -7.19 -13.03
CA SER A 231 41.01 -6.67 -13.91
C SER A 231 41.27 -5.17 -13.72
N GLU A 232 40.26 -4.39 -13.30
CA GLU A 232 40.42 -2.95 -13.03
C GLU A 232 40.99 -2.68 -11.62
N GLU A 233 40.67 -3.51 -10.62
CA GLU A 233 41.31 -3.41 -9.29
C GLU A 233 42.79 -3.85 -9.30
N SER A 234 43.20 -4.72 -10.23
CA SER A 234 44.60 -5.16 -10.35
C SER A 234 45.54 -4.07 -10.92
N HIS A 235 45.05 -2.94 -11.43
CA HIS A 235 45.88 -1.88 -12.03
C HIS A 235 46.02 -0.60 -11.19
N SER A 236 45.31 -0.45 -10.07
CA SER A 236 45.49 0.71 -9.17
C SER A 236 46.12 0.38 -7.81
N GLY A 237 46.55 -0.87 -7.57
CA GLY A 237 46.97 -1.34 -6.26
C GLY A 237 48.20 -2.27 -6.24
N SER A 238 49.26 -1.99 -7.01
CA SER A 238 50.56 -2.66 -6.79
C SER A 238 51.75 -1.85 -7.31
N ARG A 239 52.10 -0.79 -6.56
CA ARG A 239 53.51 -0.35 -6.45
C ARG A 239 53.98 -0.71 -5.05
N ARG A 240 54.30 -1.98 -4.81
CA ARG A 240 55.31 -2.46 -3.84
C ARG A 240 55.26 -3.99 -3.79
N ALA A 241 56.45 -4.57 -3.62
CA ALA A 241 56.75 -6.00 -3.51
C ALA A 241 56.83 -6.76 -4.84
N GLY A 242 58.08 -7.00 -5.26
CA GLY A 242 58.41 -7.75 -6.46
C GLY A 242 58.18 -9.24 -6.30
N VAL A 243 57.59 -9.85 -7.33
CA VAL A 243 57.69 -11.27 -7.66
C VAL A 243 57.65 -11.37 -9.19
N ARG A 244 58.56 -12.15 -9.77
CA ARG A 244 58.74 -12.31 -11.24
C ARG A 244 57.57 -13.09 -11.85
N PRO A 245 57.17 -12.84 -13.11
CA PRO A 245 56.15 -13.63 -13.79
C PRO A 245 56.74 -14.93 -14.39
N LEU A 246 55.99 -16.03 -14.30
CA LEU A 246 56.19 -17.28 -15.06
C LEU A 246 55.40 -17.23 -16.38
N PRO A 247 55.87 -17.91 -17.45
CA PRO A 247 55.37 -17.71 -18.80
C PRO A 247 54.07 -18.47 -19.10
N VAL A 248 53.25 -17.85 -19.95
CA VAL A 248 52.01 -18.37 -20.51
C VAL A 248 52.33 -19.36 -21.64
N ALA A 249 51.92 -20.61 -21.48
CA ALA A 249 51.98 -21.63 -22.51
C ALA A 249 50.57 -22.18 -22.81
N ASP A 250 50.22 -22.11 -24.10
CA ASP A 250 49.30 -22.97 -24.85
C ASP A 250 47.90 -23.28 -24.31
N TYR A 251 46.91 -22.54 -24.82
CA TYR A 251 45.57 -23.08 -25.08
C TYR A 251 45.05 -22.60 -26.44
N HIS A 252 45.83 -22.82 -27.50
CA HIS A 252 45.38 -22.76 -28.89
C HIS A 252 45.60 -24.12 -29.58
N ARG A 253 45.01 -25.18 -29.03
CA ARG A 253 44.80 -26.44 -29.76
C ARG A 253 43.65 -27.19 -29.10
N LEU A 254 42.60 -27.35 -29.89
CA LEU A 254 41.49 -28.33 -29.84
C LEU A 254 40.20 -27.65 -30.32
N ARG A 255 40.26 -27.08 -31.53
CA ARG A 255 39.10 -27.10 -32.44
C ARG A 255 39.01 -28.53 -32.97
N GLY A 256 37.88 -29.18 -32.75
CA GLY A 256 37.52 -30.40 -33.46
C GLY A 256 36.72 -31.35 -32.59
N LEU A 257 35.40 -31.28 -32.72
CA LEU A 257 34.44 -32.41 -32.81
C LEU A 257 33.06 -32.04 -32.23
N HIS A 258 32.14 -31.85 -33.17
CA HIS A 258 30.79 -32.42 -33.21
C HIS A 258 29.75 -32.09 -32.12
N LEU A 259 28.65 -31.51 -32.64
CA LEU A 259 27.23 -31.76 -32.32
C LEU A 259 26.69 -31.20 -31.01
N TYR A 260 25.91 -30.12 -31.10
CA TYR A 260 24.46 -30.18 -30.86
C TYR A 260 23.81 -28.83 -31.25
N ARG A 261 22.94 -28.83 -32.25
CA ARG A 261 21.93 -27.78 -32.48
C ARG A 261 20.72 -28.13 -31.62
N PRO A 262 20.04 -27.15 -31.03
CA PRO A 262 18.60 -27.18 -31.10
C PRO A 262 18.06 -25.86 -31.65
N ASP A 263 17.32 -26.00 -32.73
CA ASP A 263 16.27 -25.08 -33.14
C ASP A 263 15.05 -25.37 -32.23
N CYS A 264 14.66 -24.39 -31.40
CA CYS A 264 13.32 -24.08 -30.86
C CYS A 264 13.45 -22.92 -29.87
#